data_AF-A0A932M182-F1
#
_entry.id   AF-A0A932M182-F1
#
_cell.length_a   1.000
_cell.length_b   1.000
_cell.length_c   1.000
_cell.angle_alpha   90.00
_cell.angle_beta   90.00
_cell.angle_gamma   90.00
#
_symmetry.space_group_name_H-M   'P 1'
#
loop_
_entity.id
_entity.type
_entity.pdbx_description
1 polymer ?
#
loop_
_entity_poly.entity_id
_entity_poly.type
_entity_poly.pdbx_seq_one_letter_code
_entity_poly.pdbx_strand_id
1 'polypeptide(L)'
;MTVLLFGIILAAFLVFAVGCAVRVVRYARLPLHLRWELYPIPHEEPHRVKYGGSYFEEADWWKTTRKFNLRGELEYIVREILFLKGLREFNPALWRRSFPFHMGLYLLATTIGLVVF
;
A
#
# COMPACT_ATOMS: atom_id res chain seq x y z
N MET A 1 15.34 24.71 26.17
CA MET A 1 14.55 24.79 24.92
C MET A 1 14.79 23.60 24.01
N THR A 2 16.04 23.25 23.69
CA THR A 2 16.39 22.10 22.83
C THR A 2 15.91 20.74 23.35
N VAL A 3 16.08 20.44 24.65
CA VAL A 3 15.62 19.18 25.26
C VAL A 3 14.10 19.00 25.15
N LEU A 4 13.33 20.07 25.38
CA LEU A 4 11.88 20.06 25.23
C LEU A 4 11.47 19.80 23.77
N LEU A 5 12.14 20.45 22.81
CA LEU A 5 11.86 20.24 21.38
C LEU A 5 12.14 18.79 20.95
N PHE A 6 13.30 18.23 21.32
CA PHE A 6 13.60 16.83 21.01
C PHE A 6 12.64 15.86 21.71
N GLY A 7 12.26 16.15 22.95
CA GLY A 7 11.26 15.37 23.69
C GLY A 7 9.92 15.32 22.95
N ILE A 8 9.43 16.46 22.46
CA ILE A 8 8.18 16.54 21.69
C ILE A 8 8.30 15.76 20.37
N ILE A 9 9.41 15.90 19.64
CA ILE A 9 9.62 15.19 18.36
C ILE A 9 9.59 13.68 18.57
N LEU A 10 10.30 13.18 19.59
CA LEU A 10 10.34 11.74 19.88
C LEU A 10 8.98 11.22 20.34
N ALA A 11 8.26 11.97 21.18
CA ALA A 11 6.92 11.62 21.60
C ALA A 11 5.94 11.57 20.41
N ALA A 12 6.00 12.56 19.50
CA ALA A 12 5.17 12.59 18.30
C ALA A 12 5.48 11.40 17.37
N PHE A 13 6.76 11.09 17.17
CA PHE A 13 7.18 9.92 16.39
C PHE A 13 6.68 8.61 17.02
N LEU A 14 6.80 8.47 18.34
CA LEU A 14 6.32 7.29 19.07
C LEU A 14 4.80 7.12 18.94
N VAL A 15 4.03 8.19 19.13
CA VAL A 15 2.57 8.16 18.97
C VAL A 15 2.19 7.79 17.54
N PHE A 16 2.86 8.35 16.53
CA PHE A 16 2.65 8.00 15.13
C PHE A 16 2.94 6.52 14.86
N ALA A 17 4.11 6.02 15.26
CA ALA A 17 4.53 4.64 15.05
C ALA A 17 3.59 3.64 15.75
N VAL A 18 3.24 3.88 17.01
CA VAL A 18 2.28 3.06 17.76
C VAL A 18 0.90 3.10 17.12
N GLY A 19 0.42 4.28 16.72
CA GLY A 19 -0.86 4.44 16.03
C GLY A 19 -0.93 3.64 14.73
N CYS A 20 0.12 3.69 13.91
CA CYS A 20 0.26 2.89 12.69
C CYS A 20 0.23 1.38 13.00
N ALA A 21 1.02 0.92 13.97
CA ALA A 21 1.06 -0.49 14.36
C ALA A 21 -0.31 -1.00 14.85
N VAL A 22 -0.98 -0.23 15.71
CA VAL A 22 -2.34 -0.55 16.19
C VAL A 22 -3.33 -0.65 15.03
N ARG A 23 -3.27 0.26 14.07
CA ARG A 23 -4.13 0.19 12.88
C ARG A 23 -3.85 -1.06 12.05
N VAL A 24 -2.58 -1.36 11.76
CA VAL A 24 -2.20 -2.56 10.99
C VAL A 24 -2.72 -3.83 11.68
N VAL A 25 -2.51 -3.96 12.99
CA VAL A 25 -2.99 -5.12 13.77
C VAL A 25 -4.52 -5.20 13.76
N ARG A 26 -5.23 -4.08 13.88
CA ARG A 26 -6.69 -4.04 13.79
C ARG A 26 -7.17 -4.53 12.43
N TYR A 27 -6.62 -4.02 11.32
CA TYR A 27 -7.01 -4.46 9.97
C TYR A 27 -6.69 -5.94 9.71
N ALA A 28 -5.54 -6.42 10.18
CA ALA A 28 -5.15 -7.83 10.02
C ALA A 28 -6.07 -8.79 10.77
N ARG A 29 -6.69 -8.35 11.88
CA ARG A 29 -7.61 -9.14 12.71
C ARG A 29 -9.08 -9.04 12.28
N LEU A 30 -9.41 -8.21 11.28
CA LEU A 30 -10.80 -8.11 10.81
C LEU A 30 -11.25 -9.44 10.19
N PRO A 31 -12.52 -9.85 10.38
CA PRO A 31 -13.05 -11.00 9.69
C PRO A 31 -13.07 -10.73 8.17
N LEU A 32 -13.01 -11.78 7.36
CA LEU A 32 -12.88 -11.69 5.89
C LEU A 32 -13.90 -10.74 5.24
N HIS A 33 -15.14 -10.73 5.71
CA HIS A 33 -16.19 -9.85 5.18
C HIS A 33 -15.99 -8.36 5.53
N LEU A 34 -15.18 -8.02 6.53
CA LEU A 34 -14.77 -6.64 6.85
C LEU A 34 -13.41 -6.27 6.24
N ARG A 35 -12.61 -7.26 5.82
CA ARG A 35 -11.41 -7.03 5.02
C ARG A 35 -11.89 -6.73 3.61
N TRP A 36 -12.09 -5.46 3.28
CA TRP A 36 -12.43 -5.04 1.91
C TRP A 36 -11.34 -5.51 0.95
N GLU A 37 -11.47 -6.73 0.44
CA GLU A 37 -10.67 -7.31 -0.64
C GLU A 37 -11.14 -6.62 -1.94
N LEU A 38 -10.72 -5.36 -2.12
CA LEU A 38 -11.02 -4.56 -3.31
C LEU A 38 -10.45 -5.25 -4.55
N TYR A 39 -11.34 -5.53 -5.50
CA TYR A 39 -10.95 -5.92 -6.85
C TYR A 39 -10.22 -4.75 -7.54
N PRO A 40 -9.16 -5.00 -8.33
CA PRO A 40 -8.52 -6.29 -8.63
C PRO A 40 -7.53 -6.74 -7.53
N ILE A 41 -7.49 -8.05 -7.24
CA ILE A 41 -6.61 -8.65 -6.22
C ILE A 41 -5.26 -9.02 -6.85
N PRO A 42 -4.15 -8.31 -6.58
CA PRO A 42 -2.89 -8.51 -7.32
C PRO A 42 -2.14 -9.80 -6.95
N HIS A 43 -2.45 -10.39 -5.78
CA HIS A 43 -1.85 -11.65 -5.31
C HIS A 43 -2.54 -12.91 -5.83
N GLU A 44 -3.52 -12.79 -6.73
CA GLU A 44 -4.23 -13.90 -7.36
C GLU A 44 -3.45 -14.58 -8.49
N GLU A 45 -4.00 -15.69 -8.99
CA GLU A 45 -3.42 -16.40 -10.14
C GLU A 45 -3.32 -15.47 -11.38
N PRO A 46 -2.21 -15.52 -12.15
CA PRO A 46 -1.95 -14.57 -13.24
C PRO A 46 -3.04 -14.49 -14.32
N HIS A 47 -3.81 -15.57 -14.50
CA HIS A 47 -4.95 -15.57 -15.42
C HIS A 47 -6.09 -14.67 -14.92
N ARG A 48 -6.40 -14.71 -13.62
CA ARG A 48 -7.47 -13.94 -12.97
C ARG A 48 -7.16 -12.46 -12.86
N VAL A 49 -5.91 -12.14 -12.54
CA VAL A 49 -5.45 -10.74 -12.40
C VAL A 49 -5.69 -9.93 -13.68
N LYS A 50 -5.62 -10.56 -14.86
CA LYS A 50 -5.78 -9.86 -16.16
C LYS A 50 -7.14 -9.19 -16.35
N TYR A 51 -8.20 -9.84 -15.88
CA TYR A 51 -9.56 -9.31 -15.97
C TYR A 51 -10.08 -8.80 -14.62
N GLY A 52 -9.21 -8.80 -13.60
CA GLY A 52 -9.54 -8.34 -12.26
C GLY A 52 -10.46 -9.30 -11.51
N GLY A 53 -10.27 -10.60 -11.68
CA GLY A 53 -11.05 -11.63 -10.99
C GLY A 53 -10.57 -11.97 -9.58
N SER A 54 -11.31 -12.85 -8.89
CA SER A 54 -11.01 -13.35 -7.53
C SER A 54 -11.28 -14.84 -7.40
N TYR A 55 -10.67 -15.48 -6.40
CA TYR A 55 -11.04 -16.82 -5.95
C TYR A 55 -12.54 -17.02 -5.69
N PHE A 56 -13.31 -15.97 -5.43
CA PHE A 56 -14.77 -16.06 -5.28
C PHE A 56 -15.51 -16.51 -6.56
N GLU A 57 -14.85 -16.54 -7.72
CA GLU A 57 -15.41 -17.06 -8.96
C GLU A 57 -15.53 -18.59 -8.98
N GLU A 58 -14.75 -19.30 -8.14
CA GLU A 58 -14.85 -20.76 -8.03
C GLU A 58 -15.99 -21.16 -7.09
N ALA A 59 -16.87 -22.07 -7.52
CA ALA A 59 -17.98 -22.54 -6.70
C ALA A 59 -17.52 -23.22 -5.39
N ASP A 60 -16.43 -23.98 -5.42
CA ASP A 60 -15.88 -24.71 -4.28
C ASP A 60 -14.63 -24.01 -3.68
N TRP A 61 -14.54 -22.68 -3.80
CA TRP A 61 -13.35 -21.90 -3.40
C TRP A 61 -12.87 -22.16 -1.97
N TRP A 62 -13.78 -22.53 -1.05
CA TRP A 62 -13.45 -22.83 0.35
C TRP A 62 -12.70 -24.16 0.56
N LYS A 63 -12.68 -25.05 -0.45
CA LYS A 63 -11.96 -26.33 -0.41
C LYS A 63 -10.51 -26.20 -0.92
N THR A 64 -10.21 -25.14 -1.67
CA THR A 64 -8.91 -24.94 -2.32
C THR A 64 -7.94 -24.20 -1.39
N THR A 65 -6.66 -24.61 -1.40
CA THR A 65 -5.60 -23.87 -0.71
C THR A 65 -5.35 -22.55 -1.43
N ARG A 66 -5.43 -21.41 -0.72
CA ARG A 66 -5.17 -20.09 -1.31
C ARG A 66 -3.72 -20.02 -1.80
N LYS A 67 -3.54 -19.72 -3.09
CA LYS A 67 -2.22 -19.44 -3.66
C LYS A 67 -2.00 -17.94 -3.66
N PHE A 68 -0.91 -17.50 -3.04
CA PHE A 68 -0.53 -16.09 -3.01
C PHE A 68 0.67 -15.85 -3.92
N ASN A 69 0.49 -14.97 -4.90
CA ASN A 69 1.58 -14.51 -5.75
C ASN A 69 2.21 -13.23 -5.19
N LEU A 70 3.12 -13.41 -4.23
CA LEU A 70 3.83 -12.29 -3.58
C LEU A 70 4.61 -11.41 -4.56
N ARG A 71 5.16 -12.00 -5.63
CA ARG A 71 5.93 -11.26 -6.64
C ARG A 71 5.02 -10.37 -7.49
N GLY A 72 3.89 -10.90 -7.94
CA GLY A 72 2.88 -10.13 -8.70
C GLY A 72 2.29 -9.01 -7.87
N GLU A 73 2.01 -9.27 -6.60
CA GLU A 73 1.54 -8.27 -5.63
C GLU A 73 2.56 -7.14 -5.44
N LEU A 74 3.82 -7.49 -5.19
CA LEU A 74 4.88 -6.50 -5.03
C LEU A 74 5.07 -5.65 -6.29
N GLU A 75 5.10 -6.27 -7.47
CA GLU A 75 5.24 -5.55 -8.74
C GLU A 75 4.08 -4.57 -8.97
N TYR A 76 2.85 -5.00 -8.67
CA TYR A 76 1.67 -4.14 -8.76
C TYR A 76 1.77 -2.96 -7.79
N ILE A 77 2.06 -3.21 -6.51
CA ILE A 77 2.18 -2.19 -5.47
C ILE A 77 3.29 -1.18 -5.82
N VAL A 78 4.46 -1.66 -6.25
CA VAL A 78 5.59 -0.79 -6.62
C VAL A 78 5.21 0.11 -7.79
N ARG A 79 4.52 -0.42 -8.81
CA ARG A 79 4.04 0.39 -9.94
C ARG A 79 2.98 1.39 -9.53
N GLU A 80 2.08 1.02 -8.63
CA GLU A 80 1.05 1.93 -8.13
C GLU A 80 1.67 3.06 -7.30
N ILE A 81 2.61 2.76 -6.41
CA ILE A 81 3.28 3.77 -5.57
C ILE A 81 4.15 4.70 -6.43
N LEU A 82 5.00 4.16 -7.30
CA LEU A 82 5.96 4.97 -8.06
C LEU A 82 5.29 5.76 -9.19
N PHE A 83 4.34 5.16 -9.90
CA PHE A 83 3.76 5.77 -11.11
C PHE A 83 2.32 6.24 -10.94
N LEU A 84 1.67 5.96 -9.79
CA LEU A 84 0.25 6.23 -9.58
C LEU A 84 -0.57 5.67 -10.74
N LYS A 85 -0.31 4.42 -11.10
CA LYS A 85 -0.85 3.78 -12.30
C LYS A 85 -2.38 3.85 -12.34
N GLY A 86 -3.06 3.62 -11.22
CA GLY A 86 -4.51 3.77 -11.10
C GLY A 86 -5.00 5.19 -11.42
N LEU A 87 -4.32 6.22 -10.90
CA LEU A 87 -4.66 7.61 -11.29
C LEU A 87 -4.41 7.86 -12.77
N ARG A 88 -3.35 7.31 -13.34
CA ARG A 88 -3.04 7.48 -14.76
C ARG A 88 -4.13 6.89 -15.66
N GLU A 89 -4.65 5.73 -15.29
CA GLU A 89 -5.66 4.98 -16.07
C GLU A 89 -7.07 5.55 -15.87
N PHE A 90 -7.47 5.83 -14.63
CA PHE A 90 -8.85 6.25 -14.31
C PHE A 90 -9.05 7.77 -14.24
N ASN A 91 -8.00 8.56 -14.00
CA ASN A 91 -8.09 10.03 -13.89
C ASN A 91 -6.79 10.74 -14.34
N PRO A 92 -6.47 10.74 -15.64
CA PRO A 92 -5.22 11.31 -16.16
C PRO A 92 -5.10 12.82 -15.90
N ALA A 93 -6.22 13.53 -15.74
CA ALA A 93 -6.23 14.95 -15.41
C ALA A 93 -5.62 15.21 -14.02
N LEU A 94 -5.99 14.42 -13.02
CA LEU A 94 -5.42 14.48 -11.67
C LEU A 94 -3.99 13.93 -11.62
N TRP A 95 -3.70 12.91 -12.43
CA TRP A 95 -2.38 12.30 -12.52
C TRP A 95 -1.29 13.31 -12.86
N ARG A 96 -1.53 14.21 -13.83
CA ARG A 96 -0.54 15.23 -14.26
C ARG A 96 -0.06 16.14 -13.13
N ARG A 97 -0.87 16.39 -12.11
CA ARG A 97 -0.49 17.20 -10.94
C ARG A 97 0.02 16.34 -9.79
N SER A 98 -0.62 15.21 -9.55
CA SER A 98 -0.29 14.33 -8.43
C SER A 98 1.05 13.62 -8.64
N PHE A 99 1.37 13.22 -9.87
CA PHE A 99 2.61 12.53 -10.19
C PHE A 99 3.88 13.34 -9.85
N PRO A 100 4.08 14.57 -10.34
CA PRO A 100 5.27 15.35 -9.99
C PRO A 100 5.34 15.67 -8.49
N PHE A 101 4.20 15.85 -7.82
CA PHE A 101 4.16 16.04 -6.37
C PHE A 101 4.68 14.81 -5.61
N HIS A 102 4.18 13.60 -5.92
CA HIS A 102 4.63 12.37 -5.27
C HIS A 102 6.09 12.04 -5.61
N MET A 103 6.49 12.25 -6.87
CA MET A 103 7.90 12.10 -7.27
C MET A 103 8.81 13.06 -6.50
N GLY A 104 8.38 14.31 -6.28
CA GLY A 104 9.10 15.26 -5.43
C GLY A 104 9.25 14.78 -3.99
N LEU A 105 8.20 14.20 -3.40
CA LEU A 105 8.27 13.61 -2.05
C LEU A 105 9.24 12.42 -1.99
N TYR A 106 9.22 11.53 -2.99
CA TYR A 106 10.15 10.39 -3.05
C TYR A 106 11.61 10.86 -3.17
N LEU A 107 11.89 11.85 -4.00
CA LEU A 107 13.22 12.43 -4.13
C LEU A 107 13.67 13.08 -2.82
N LEU A 108 12.80 13.86 -2.16
CA LEU A 108 13.11 14.49 -0.89
C LEU A 108 13.39 13.45 0.21
N ALA A 109 12.56 12.41 0.33
CA ALA A 109 12.78 11.33 1.28
C ALA A 109 14.09 10.58 0.99
N THR A 110 14.38 10.31 -0.28
CA THR A 110 15.62 9.65 -0.71
C THR A 110 16.83 10.52 -0.37
N THR A 111 16.79 11.82 -0.65
CA THR A 111 17.88 12.74 -0.30
C THR A 111 18.10 12.82 1.20
N ILE A 112 17.04 12.89 2.01
CA ILE A 112 17.17 12.86 3.48
C ILE A 112 17.86 11.56 3.92
N GLY A 113 17.44 10.41 3.37
CA GLY A 113 18.07 9.12 3.67
C GLY A 113 19.56 9.11 3.31
N LEU A 114 19.92 9.62 2.14
CA LEU A 114 21.31 9.69 1.65
C LEU A 114 22.19 10.71 2.39
N VAL A 115 21.60 11.72 3.04
CA VAL A 115 22.35 12.74 3.81
C VAL A 115 22.55 12.30 5.27
N VAL A 116 21.61 11.51 5.80
CA VAL A 116 21.66 10.99 7.17
C VAL A 116 22.56 9.75 7.30
N PHE A 117 22.69 8.97 6.23
CA PHE A 117 23.62 7.83 6.12
C PHE A 117 24.92 8.22 5.41
#